data_AF-A0A7W7ZZ25-F1
#
_entry.id   AF-A0A7W7ZZ25-F1
#
_cell.length_a   1.000
_cell.length_b   1.000
_cell.length_c   1.000
_cell.angle_alpha   90.00
_cell.angle_beta   90.00
_cell.angle_gamma   90.00
#
_symmetry.space_group_name_H-M   'P 1'
#
loop_
_entity.id
_entity.type
_entity.pdbx_description
1 polymer ?
#
loop_
_entity_poly.entity_id
_entity_poly.type
_entity_poly.pdbx_seq_one_letter_code
_entity_poly.pdbx_strand_id
1 'polypeptide(L)' 'MTFPRHRGLTEQAAQAAVDSACRMLRPPTIRRQFGELADTATREQMTYLGFLAELLMAECDDRAPPLRTPDQGRRFPS' A
#
# COMPACT_ATOMS: atom_id res chain seq x y z
N MET A 1 -11.34 3.97 18.90
CA MET A 1 -11.45 2.55 18.49
C MET A 1 -10.25 1.81 19.06
N THR A 2 -10.46 0.90 20.03
CA THR A 2 -9.41 -0.03 20.47
C THR A 2 -9.42 -1.19 19.49
N PHE A 3 -8.30 -1.42 18.80
CA PHE A 3 -8.14 -2.66 18.04
C PHE A 3 -8.02 -3.80 19.05
N PRO A 4 -8.81 -4.89 18.92
CA PRO A 4 -8.63 -6.05 19.76
C PRO A 4 -7.18 -6.52 19.58
N ARG A 5 -6.43 -6.54 20.68
CA ARG A 5 -5.10 -7.15 20.69
C ARG A 5 -5.32 -8.64 20.46
N HIS A 6 -5.10 -9.10 19.23
CA HIS A 6 -5.09 -10.52 18.91
C HIS A 6 -3.88 -11.17 19.61
N ARG A 7 -4.05 -11.52 20.89
CA ARG A 7 -3.03 -12.18 21.70
C ARG A 7 -2.78 -13.57 21.09
N GLY A 8 -1.55 -13.83 20.67
CA GLY A 8 -1.19 -15.09 20.01
C GLY A 8 -1.39 -15.10 18.49
N LEU A 9 -1.50 -13.94 17.83
CA LEU A 9 -1.46 -13.88 16.37
C LEU A 9 -0.07 -14.33 15.89
N THR A 10 0.01 -15.50 15.28
CA THR A 10 1.22 -15.95 14.60
C THR A 10 1.47 -15.08 13.37
N GLU A 11 2.72 -15.02 12.91
CA GLU A 11 3.07 -14.29 11.68
C GLU A 11 2.24 -14.77 10.48
N GLN A 12 2.08 -16.09 10.34
CA GLN A 12 1.23 -16.70 9.31
C GLN A 12 -0.24 -16.24 9.43
N ALA A 13 -0.78 -16.16 10.64
CA ALA A 13 -2.15 -15.68 10.86
C ALA A 13 -2.28 -14.18 10.54
N ALA A 14 -1.24 -13.39 10.82
CA ALA A 14 -1.19 -11.99 10.44
C ALA A 14 -1.17 -11.80 8.92
N GLN A 15 -0.35 -12.57 8.20
CA GLN A 15 -0.31 -12.59 6.74
C GLN A 15 -1.68 -12.94 6.15
N ALA A 16 -2.33 -13.99 6.65
CA ALA A 16 -3.67 -14.39 6.22
C ALA A 16 -4.74 -13.31 6.49
N ALA A 17 -4.65 -12.62 7.63
CA ALA A 17 -5.54 -11.52 7.97
C ALA A 17 -5.35 -10.31 7.03
N VAL A 18 -4.10 -9.97 6.70
CA VAL A 18 -3.77 -8.93 5.72
C VAL A 18 -4.32 -9.29 4.35
N ASP A 19 -4.13 -10.52 3.89
CA ASP A 19 -4.69 -11.02 2.63
C ASP A 19 -6.22 -10.91 2.59
N SER A 20 -6.89 -11.33 3.67
CA SER A 20 -8.34 -11.26 3.78
C SER A 20 -8.84 -9.81 3.71
N ALA A 21 -8.22 -8.90 4.46
CA ALA A 21 -8.52 -7.47 4.43
C ALA A 21 -8.27 -6.88 3.02
N CYS A 22 -7.18 -7.26 2.37
CA CYS A 22 -6.84 -6.81 1.02
C CYS A 22 -7.88 -7.29 -0.02
N ARG A 23 -8.47 -8.47 0.13
CA ARG A 23 -9.56 -8.91 -0.77
C ARG A 23 -10.80 -8.03 -0.66
N MET A 24 -11.11 -7.55 0.55
CA MET A 24 -12.26 -6.68 0.80
C MET A 24 -12.02 -5.24 0.33
N LEU A 25 -10.85 -4.68 0.65
CA LEU A 25 -10.49 -3.28 0.36
C LEU A 25 -9.94 -3.08 -1.05
N ARG A 26 -9.58 -4.18 -1.71
CA ARG A 26 -8.96 -4.25 -3.04
C ARG A 26 -7.74 -3.34 -3.22
N PRO A 27 -6.73 -3.35 -2.34
CA PRO A 27 -5.48 -2.64 -2.58
C PRO A 27 -4.53 -3.47 -3.46
N PRO A 28 -4.34 -3.14 -4.75
CA PRO A 28 -3.49 -3.92 -5.66
C PRO A 28 -2.03 -4.04 -5.22
N THR A 29 -1.41 -2.96 -4.74
CA THR A 29 0.03 -2.93 -4.42
C THR A 29 0.30 -3.62 -3.09
N ILE A 30 -0.45 -3.26 -2.05
CA ILE A 30 -0.29 -3.86 -0.71
C ILE A 30 -0.49 -5.37 -0.77
N ARG A 31 -1.57 -5.84 -1.43
CA ARG A 31 -1.86 -7.28 -1.55
C ARG A 31 -0.73 -8.06 -2.20
N ARG A 32 -0.01 -7.45 -3.15
CA ARG A 32 1.07 -8.10 -3.91
C ARG A 32 2.39 -8.11 -3.14
N GLN A 33 2.69 -7.09 -2.34
CA GLN A 33 4.06 -6.80 -1.89
C GLN A 33 4.23 -6.69 -0.37
N PHE A 34 3.16 -6.74 0.44
CA PHE A 34 3.27 -6.43 1.87
C PHE A 34 4.32 -7.26 2.63
N GLY A 35 4.51 -8.54 2.28
CA GLY A 35 5.51 -9.41 2.90
C GLY A 35 6.94 -8.95 2.60
N GLU A 36 7.27 -8.75 1.32
CA GLU A 36 8.59 -8.27 0.90
C GLU A 36 8.90 -6.87 1.45
N LEU A 37 7.89 -6.00 1.53
CA LEU A 37 8.02 -4.66 2.09
C LEU A 37 8.24 -4.72 3.62
N ALA A 38 7.58 -5.64 4.33
CA ALA A 38 7.80 -5.85 5.77
C ALA A 38 9.21 -6.40 6.05
N ASP A 39 9.68 -7.34 5.23
CA ASP A 39 11.05 -7.87 5.32
C ASP A 39 12.09 -6.78 5.06
N THR A 40 11.84 -5.93 4.06
CA THR A 40 12.69 -4.79 3.73
C THR A 40 12.72 -3.77 4.86
N ALA A 41 11.55 -3.38 5.38
CA ALA A 41 11.44 -2.48 6.52
C ALA A 41 12.18 -3.00 7.76
N THR A 42 12.15 -4.32 7.98
CA THR A 42 12.88 -4.96 9.08
C THR A 42 14.39 -4.87 8.87
N ARG A 43 14.89 -5.18 7.67
CA ARG A 43 16.32 -5.08 7.33
C ARG A 43 16.84 -3.65 7.40
N GLU A 44 16.04 -2.70 6.95
CA GLU A 44 16.37 -1.27 6.93
C GLU A 44 16.11 -0.56 8.26
N GLN A 45 15.64 -1.29 9.28
CA GLN A 45 15.30 -0.76 10.59
C GLN A 45 14.34 0.45 10.52
N MET A 46 13.40 0.39 9.57
CA MET A 46 12.40 1.44 9.41
C MET A 46 11.55 1.57 10.67
N THR A 47 11.14 2.80 10.97
CA THR A 47 10.09 3.01 11.97
C THR A 47 8.77 2.43 11.47
N TYR A 48 7.92 1.96 12.39
CA TYR A 48 6.59 1.45 12.04
C TYR A 48 5.76 2.47 11.24
N LEU A 49 5.86 3.76 11.59
CA LEU A 49 5.20 4.83 10.84
C LEU A 49 5.82 5.05 9.46
N GLY A 50 7.15 4.96 9.32
CA GLY A 50 7.83 5.05 8.03
C GLY A 50 7.42 3.93 7.08
N PHE A 51 7.39 2.69 7.57
CA PHE A 51 6.90 1.55 6.81
C PHE A 51 5.45 1.76 6.33
N LEU A 52 4.55 2.19 7.23
CA LEU A 52 3.17 2.46 6.85
C LEU A 52 3.03 3.60 5.82
N ALA A 53 3.85 4.64 5.94
CA ALA A 53 3.84 5.76 4.99
C ALA A 53 4.24 5.29 3.59
N GLU A 54 5.36 4.59 3.45
CA GLU A 54 5.83 4.05 2.17
C GLU A 54 4.79 3.09 1.56
N LEU A 55 4.25 2.18 2.37
CA LEU A 55 3.25 1.21 1.92
C LEU A 55 1.99 1.88 1.38
N LEU A 56 1.50 2.93 2.04
CA LEU A 56 0.30 3.66 1.63
C LEU A 56 0.55 4.58 0.45
N MET A 57 1.74 5.21 0.35
CA MET A 57 2.12 6.03 -0.79
C MET A 57 2.20 5.19 -2.07
N ALA A 58 2.85 4.02 -2.02
CA ALA A 58 2.94 3.11 -3.16
C ALA A 58 1.55 2.63 -3.65
N GLU A 59 0.62 2.43 -2.71
CA GLU A 59 -0.77 2.08 -3.03
C GLU A 59 -1.54 3.27 -3.64
N CYS A 60 -1.33 4.48 -3.14
CA CYS A 60 -1.91 5.70 -3.71
C CYS A 60 -1.39 5.97 -5.13
N ASP A 61 -0.10 5.74 -5.39
CA ASP A 61 0.51 5.94 -6.70
C ASP A 61 -0.03 4.96 -7.76
N ASP A 62 -0.22 3.68 -7.40
CA ASP A 62 -0.82 2.69 -8.32
C ASP A 62 -2.29 2.98 -8.63
N ARG A 63 -3.01 3.59 -7.67
CA ARG A 63 -4.40 4.02 -7.83
C ARG A 63 -4.55 5.38 -8.50
N ALA A 64 -3.51 6.22 -8.48
CA ALA A 64 -3.58 7.55 -9.02
C ALA A 64 -3.83 7.44 -10.53
N PRO A 65 -4.81 8.18 -11.08
CA PRO A 65 -4.92 8.27 -12.52
C PRO A 65 -3.60 8.84 -13.05
N PRO A 66 -3.09 8.33 -14.19
CA PRO A 66 -1.88 8.88 -14.79
C PRO A 66 -2.05 10.39 -14.90
N LEU A 67 -1.04 11.13 -14.45
CA LEU A 67 -1.07 12.58 -14.45
C LEU A 67 -1.53 13.03 -15.83
N ARG A 68 -2.70 13.67 -15.89
CA ARG A 68 -3.31 14.06 -17.15
C ARG A 68 -2.36 15.08 -17.77
N THR A 69 -1.58 14.66 -18.76
CA THR A 69 -0.73 15.57 -19.51
C THR A 69 -1.63 16.67 -20.05
N PRO A 70 -1.40 17.95 -19.71
CA PRO A 70 -2.18 19.02 -20.28
C PRO A 70 -2.06 18.89 -21.80
N ASP A 71 -3.22 18.83 -22.45
CA ASP A 71 -3.37 18.70 -23.90
C ASP A 71 -2.59 19.84 -24.59
N GLN A 72 -1.33 19.57 -24.90
CA GLN A 72 -0.46 20.48 -25.65
C GLN A 72 -0.82 20.33 -27.14
N GLY A 73 -2.08 20.61 -27.49
CA GLY A 73 -2.66 20.13 -28.73
C GLY A 73 -3.69 21.03 -29.42
N ARG A 74 -4.51 21.82 -28.71
CA ARG A 74 -5.37 22.81 -29.37
C ARG A 74 -4.70 24.18 -29.52
N ARG A 75 -3.69 24.23 -30.41
CA ARG A 75 -3.46 25.43 -31.21
C ARG A 75 -4.69 25.59 -32.12
N PHE A 76 -5.55 26.54 -31.79
CA PHE A 76 -6.61 26.97 -32.71
C PHE A 76 -5.94 27.65 -33.92
N PRO A 77 -6.15 27.17 -35.16
CA PRO A 77 -5.79 27.96 -36.33
C PRO A 77 -6.73 29.17 -36.43
N SER A 78 -6.14 30.27 -36.93
CA SER A 78 -6.71 31.63 -37.02
C SER A 78 -7.96 31.75 -37.87
#